data_AF-A0A938D537-F1
#
_entry.id   AF-A0A938D537-F1
#
_cell.length_a   1.000
_cell.length_b   1.000
_cell.length_c   1.000
_cell.angle_alpha   90.00
_cell.angle_beta   90.00
_cell.angle_gamma   90.00
#
_symmetry.space_group_name_H-M   'P 1'
#
loop_
_entity.id
_entity.type
_entity.pdbx_description
1 polymer ?
#
loop_
_entity_poly.entity_id
_entity_poly.type
_entity_poly.pdbx_seq_one_letter_code
_entity_poly.pdbx_strand_id
1 'polypeptide(L)'
;MMNTLKIATGLVAATVLSGGIEGVIPYRGSPDTVIATAYDRGRDSGVLEERGAAIAYDPDGCQGWIIDDGIEGYSGRRFDPITGLPVCNDHYPPGTLLKDYQSQSPGLRDYVPGWAQPKRRWGG
;
A
#
# COMPACT_ATOMS: atom_id res chain seq x y z
N MET A 1 -26.11 25.13 28.15
CA MET A 1 -25.73 25.63 26.81
C MET A 1 -24.23 25.47 26.67
N MET A 2 -23.77 24.63 25.74
CA MET A 2 -22.33 24.38 25.55
C MET A 2 -21.74 25.50 24.69
N ASN A 3 -20.67 26.12 25.17
CA ASN A 3 -20.03 27.25 24.53
C ASN A 3 -19.42 26.82 23.19
N THR A 4 -19.96 27.32 22.07
CA THR A 4 -19.52 27.02 20.70
C THR A 4 -18.02 27.26 20.49
N LEU A 5 -17.43 28.20 21.23
CA LEU A 5 -15.98 28.42 21.20
C LEU A 5 -15.20 27.23 21.77
N LYS A 6 -15.69 26.58 22.83
CA LYS A 6 -15.07 25.39 23.42
C LYS A 6 -15.18 24.17 22.51
N ILE A 7 -16.30 24.04 21.79
CA ILE A 7 -16.49 22.97 20.79
C ILE A 7 -15.52 23.17 19.62
N ALA A 8 -15.41 24.41 19.11
CA ALA A 8 -14.50 24.73 18.01
C ALA A 8 -13.03 24.50 18.38
N THR A 9 -12.58 24.97 19.55
CA THR A 9 -11.21 24.72 20.04
C THR A 9 -10.97 23.23 20.29
N GLY A 10 -11.95 22.50 20.81
CA GLY A 10 -11.87 21.05 21.01
C GLY A 10 -11.72 20.28 19.68
N LEU A 11 -12.46 20.66 18.64
CA LEU A 11 -12.36 20.04 17.32
C LEU A 11 -10.99 20.30 16.66
N VAL A 12 -10.48 21.54 16.75
CA VAL A 12 -9.17 21.89 16.18
C VAL A 12 -8.03 21.19 16.92
N ALA A 13 -8.10 21.08 18.25
CA ALA A 13 -7.12 20.32 19.01
C ALA A 13 -7.15 18.83 18.66
N ALA A 14 -8.35 18.25 18.47
CA ALA A 14 -8.50 16.86 18.08
C ALA A 14 -7.93 16.56 16.67
N THR A 15 -8.13 17.46 15.69
CA THR A 15 -7.58 17.27 14.34
C THR A 15 -6.06 17.44 14.28
N VAL A 16 -5.48 18.33 15.09
CA VAL A 16 -4.01 18.48 15.19
C VAL A 16 -3.37 17.27 15.86
N LEU A 17 -4.02 16.67 16.86
CA LEU A 17 -3.51 15.48 17.56
C LEU A 17 -3.72 14.16 16.78
N SER A 18 -4.70 14.10 15.88
CA SER A 18 -4.98 12.90 15.08
C SER A 18 -4.19 12.82 13.76
N GLY A 19 -3.53 13.90 13.34
CA GLY A 19 -2.89 14.01 12.02
C GLY A 19 -1.37 13.78 11.99
N GLY A 20 -0.75 13.42 13.12
CA GLY A 20 0.69 13.22 13.20
C GLY A 20 1.13 11.91 12.54
N ILE A 21 1.46 11.95 11.26
CA ILE A 21 2.33 10.96 10.61
C ILE A 21 3.78 11.31 10.97
N GLU A 22 4.25 10.86 12.13
CA GLU A 22 5.62 11.13 12.59
C GLU A 22 6.64 10.57 11.60
N GLY A 23 7.63 11.39 11.21
CA GLY A 23 8.79 10.92 10.43
C GLY A 23 8.64 10.89 8.90
N VAL A 24 7.52 11.33 8.33
CA VAL A 24 7.31 11.35 6.86
C VAL A 24 7.16 12.77 6.30
N ILE A 25 7.58 12.95 5.05
CA ILE A 25 7.45 14.21 4.30
C ILE A 25 6.57 13.99 3.06
N PRO A 26 5.78 15.00 2.62
CA PRO A 26 5.00 14.87 1.40
C PRO A 26 5.89 14.62 0.19
N TYR A 27 5.51 13.64 -0.65
CA TYR A 27 6.17 13.41 -1.93
C TYR A 27 6.01 14.63 -2.86
N ARG A 28 7.13 15.10 -3.43
CA ARG A 28 7.19 16.30 -4.29
C ARG A 28 7.46 16.00 -5.77
N GLY A 29 7.31 14.75 -6.20
CA GLY A 29 7.38 14.39 -7.63
C GLY A 29 8.80 14.17 -8.19
N SER A 30 9.84 14.09 -7.34
CA SER A 30 11.20 13.82 -7.83
C SER A 30 11.36 12.32 -8.14
N PRO A 31 11.84 11.93 -9.34
CA PRO A 31 11.92 10.54 -9.80
C PRO A 31 12.80 9.65 -8.91
N ASP A 32 13.80 10.23 -8.24
CA ASP A 32 14.76 9.49 -7.42
C ASP A 32 14.36 9.46 -5.93
N THR A 33 13.14 9.86 -5.59
CA THR A 33 12.67 9.81 -4.20
C THR A 33 12.32 8.37 -3.82
N VAL A 34 12.97 7.85 -2.79
CA VAL A 34 12.54 6.60 -2.15
C VAL A 34 11.25 6.88 -1.38
N ILE A 35 10.15 6.33 -1.87
CA ILE A 35 8.82 6.52 -1.27
C ILE A 35 8.45 5.44 -0.25
N ALA A 36 9.11 4.27 -0.29
CA ALA A 36 8.86 3.14 0.60
C ALA A 36 10.09 2.24 0.71
N THR A 37 10.21 1.50 1.81
CA THR A 37 11.22 0.43 2.01
C THR A 37 10.59 -0.80 2.66
N ALA A 38 11.27 -1.94 2.60
CA ALA A 38 10.78 -3.22 3.14
C ALA A 38 10.75 -3.32 4.69
N TYR A 39 11.20 -2.26 5.37
CA TYR A 39 11.31 -2.21 6.82
C TYR A 39 10.24 -1.28 7.37
N ASP A 40 9.31 -1.83 8.15
CA ASP A 40 8.34 -1.04 8.91
C ASP A 40 9.07 -0.24 10.00
N ARG A 41 8.98 1.09 9.89
CA ARG A 41 9.56 2.04 10.85
C ARG A 41 8.48 2.76 11.68
N GLY A 42 7.23 2.35 11.54
CA GLY A 42 6.06 2.84 12.26
C GLY A 42 5.93 2.27 13.68
N ARG A 43 4.67 2.13 14.15
CA ARG A 43 4.37 1.78 15.55
C ARG A 43 4.54 0.29 15.86
N ASP A 44 4.62 -0.57 14.85
CA ASP A 44 4.74 -2.02 14.92
C ASP A 44 5.94 -2.53 14.11
N SER A 45 7.14 -2.08 14.51
CA SER A 45 8.41 -2.40 13.84
C SER A 45 8.59 -3.89 13.46
N GLY A 46 8.85 -4.17 12.18
CA GLY A 46 9.06 -5.51 11.64
C GLY A 46 9.56 -5.53 10.18
N VAL A 47 9.89 -6.73 9.68
CA VAL A 47 10.14 -6.96 8.24
C VAL A 47 8.84 -7.41 7.61
N LEU A 48 8.46 -6.81 6.47
CA LEU A 48 7.28 -7.23 5.71
C LEU A 48 7.49 -8.67 5.20
N GLU A 49 6.73 -9.63 5.73
CA GLU A 49 6.83 -11.03 5.30
C GLU A 49 6.14 -11.26 3.96
N GLU A 50 6.77 -12.07 3.10
CA GLU A 50 6.24 -12.48 1.78
C GLU A 50 4.84 -13.11 1.83
N ARG A 51 4.42 -13.61 3.00
CA ARG A 51 3.14 -14.30 3.21
C ARG A 51 1.91 -13.41 2.97
N GLY A 52 2.08 -12.08 2.96
CA GLY A 52 1.06 -11.10 2.59
C GLY A 52 1.20 -10.49 1.19
N ALA A 53 2.17 -10.94 0.39
CA ALA A 53 2.44 -10.32 -0.91
C ALA A 53 1.44 -10.70 -2.00
N ALA A 54 1.08 -9.70 -2.80
CA ALA A 54 0.53 -9.92 -4.12
C ALA A 54 1.62 -10.39 -5.10
N ILE A 55 1.17 -11.09 -6.14
CA ILE A 55 2.03 -11.51 -7.26
C ILE A 55 1.74 -10.61 -8.45
N ALA A 56 2.74 -9.87 -8.90
CA ALA A 56 2.69 -9.08 -10.13
C ALA A 56 3.31 -9.86 -11.29
N TYR A 57 2.61 -9.92 -12.42
CA TYR A 57 3.18 -10.34 -13.71
C TYR A 57 3.73 -9.10 -14.42
N ASP A 58 5.04 -9.07 -14.67
CA ASP A 58 5.70 -8.03 -15.43
C ASP A 58 5.37 -8.14 -16.94
N PRO A 59 5.77 -7.15 -17.77
CA PRO A 59 5.50 -7.17 -19.22
C PRO A 59 6.05 -8.42 -19.95
N ASP A 60 7.05 -9.08 -19.38
CA ASP A 60 7.68 -10.29 -19.94
C ASP A 60 6.97 -11.58 -19.48
N GLY A 61 5.93 -11.48 -18.63
CA GLY A 61 5.22 -12.62 -18.06
C GLY A 61 5.92 -13.26 -16.85
N CYS A 62 6.90 -12.56 -16.26
CA CYS A 62 7.59 -13.03 -15.08
C CYS A 62 6.97 -12.48 -13.80
N GLN A 63 7.09 -13.25 -12.73
CA GLN A 63 6.46 -12.96 -11.45
C GLN A 63 7.39 -12.16 -10.52
N GLY A 64 6.81 -11.18 -9.84
CA GLY A 64 7.40 -10.49 -8.71
C GLY A 64 6.45 -10.44 -7.51
N TRP A 65 7.01 -10.21 -6.34
CA TRP A 65 6.27 -9.86 -5.13
C TRP A 65 6.02 -8.35 -5.10
N ILE A 66 4.85 -7.97 -4.61
CA ILE A 66 4.55 -6.60 -4.20
C ILE A 66 3.76 -6.62 -2.89
N ILE A 67 4.19 -5.82 -1.93
CA ILE A 67 3.54 -5.58 -0.64
C ILE A 67 3.50 -4.07 -0.42
N ASP A 68 2.38 -3.59 0.12
CA ASP A 68 2.20 -2.25 0.64
C ASP A 68 1.65 -2.32 2.07
N ASP A 69 2.26 -1.57 2.98
CA ASP A 69 1.84 -1.41 4.37
C ASP A 69 1.49 0.07 4.69
N GLY A 70 1.09 0.83 3.68
CA GLY A 70 0.63 2.21 3.77
C GLY A 70 1.73 3.25 3.58
N ILE A 71 2.83 3.15 4.34
CA ILE A 71 4.03 3.99 4.17
C ILE A 71 5.20 3.13 3.67
N GLU A 72 5.27 1.90 4.14
CA GLU A 72 6.29 0.92 3.79
C GLU A 72 5.85 -0.03 2.69
N GLY A 73 6.82 -0.66 2.03
CA GLY A 73 6.53 -1.51 0.89
C GLY A 73 7.73 -2.32 0.44
N TYR A 74 7.45 -3.53 -0.01
CA TYR A 74 8.45 -4.46 -0.52
C TYR A 74 8.09 -4.86 -1.95
N SER A 75 9.08 -4.83 -2.84
CA SER A 75 8.95 -5.45 -4.14
C SER A 75 10.22 -6.22 -4.48
N GLY A 76 10.07 -7.31 -5.22
CA GLY A 76 11.19 -8.17 -5.56
C GLY A 76 10.83 -9.19 -6.63
N ARG A 77 11.83 -9.71 -7.33
CA ARG A 77 11.66 -10.84 -8.25
C ARG A 77 11.32 -12.10 -7.45
N ARG A 78 10.36 -12.89 -7.96
CA ARG A 78 10.06 -14.21 -7.41
C ARG A 78 10.92 -15.25 -8.10
N PHE A 79 11.58 -16.09 -7.31
CA PHE A 79 12.42 -17.18 -7.78
C PHE A 79 11.83 -18.53 -7.38
N ASP A 80 12.02 -19.53 -8.24
CA ASP A 80 11.80 -20.92 -7.90
C ASP A 80 12.87 -21.37 -6.91
N PRO A 81 12.53 -21.83 -5.69
CA PRO A 81 13.51 -22.21 -4.68
C PRO A 81 14.34 -23.44 -5.06
N ILE A 82 13.90 -24.25 -6.04
CA ILE A 82 14.64 -25.43 -6.51
C ILE A 82 15.67 -25.04 -7.56
N THR A 83 15.25 -24.28 -8.57
CA THR A 83 16.10 -23.95 -9.72
C THR A 83 16.87 -22.65 -9.55
N GLY A 84 16.43 -21.76 -8.66
CA GLY A 84 16.95 -20.40 -8.51
C GLY A 84 16.61 -19.48 -9.68
N LEU A 85 15.82 -19.94 -10.64
CA LEU A 85 15.44 -19.15 -11.82
C LEU A 85 14.21 -18.29 -11.52
N PRO A 86 14.04 -17.14 -12.22
CA PRO A 86 12.82 -16.37 -12.13
C PRO A 86 11.60 -17.22 -12.50
N VAL A 87 10.52 -17.07 -11.73
CA VAL A 87 9.26 -17.74 -12.06
C VAL A 87 8.59 -16.95 -13.19
N CYS A 88 8.56 -17.51 -14.40
CA CYS A 88 7.87 -16.91 -15.56
C CYS A 88 6.94 -17.95 -16.21
N ASN A 89 5.70 -17.57 -16.50
CA ASN A 89 4.71 -18.40 -17.18
C ASN A 89 3.58 -17.55 -17.77
N ASP A 90 2.62 -18.20 -18.45
CA ASP A 90 1.50 -17.58 -19.17
C ASP A 90 0.14 -17.86 -18.51
N HIS A 91 0.11 -18.27 -17.25
CA HIS A 91 -1.15 -18.57 -16.54
C HIS A 91 -2.07 -17.33 -16.45
N TYR A 92 -1.48 -16.14 -16.43
CA TYR A 92 -2.17 -14.86 -16.42
C TYR A 92 -1.49 -13.88 -17.39
N PRO A 93 -2.25 -12.95 -18.01
CA PRO A 93 -1.67 -11.96 -18.91
C PRO A 93 -0.64 -11.04 -18.23
N PRO A 94 0.35 -10.51 -18.96
CA PRO A 94 1.25 -9.47 -18.47
C PRO A 94 0.49 -8.28 -17.87
N GLY A 95 1.01 -7.71 -16.78
CA GLY A 95 0.37 -6.62 -16.03
C GLY A 95 -0.70 -7.07 -15.03
N THR A 96 -0.88 -8.39 -14.83
CA THR A 96 -1.84 -8.92 -13.84
C THR A 96 -1.28 -8.85 -12.42
N LEU A 97 -2.11 -8.41 -11.47
CA LEU A 97 -1.87 -8.53 -10.03
C LEU A 97 -2.78 -9.61 -9.42
N LEU A 98 -2.20 -10.53 -8.65
CA LEU A 98 -2.91 -11.58 -7.94
C LEU A 98 -2.80 -11.38 -6.44
N LYS A 99 -3.91 -11.65 -5.72
CA LYS A 99 -4.08 -11.47 -4.27
C LYS A 99 -4.11 -9.99 -3.83
N ASP A 100 -4.42 -9.79 -2.56
CA ASP A 100 -4.29 -8.48 -1.93
C ASP A 100 -2.80 -8.13 -1.80
N TYR A 101 -2.46 -6.88 -2.10
CA TYR A 101 -1.11 -6.36 -1.92
C TYR A 101 -0.97 -5.60 -0.59
N GLN A 102 -2.09 -5.28 0.05
CA GLN A 102 -2.10 -4.63 1.36
C GLN A 102 -1.82 -5.64 2.47
N SER A 103 -0.98 -5.24 3.42
CA SER A 103 -0.78 -5.94 4.68
C SER A 103 -2.06 -5.92 5.55
N GLN A 104 -2.10 -6.72 6.62
CA GLN A 104 -3.22 -6.75 7.56
C GLN A 104 -3.42 -5.43 8.34
N SER A 105 -2.38 -4.59 8.42
CA SER A 105 -2.37 -3.35 9.19
C SER A 105 -1.87 -2.16 8.36
N PRO A 106 -2.47 -1.81 7.22
CA PRO A 106 -1.90 -0.86 6.26
C PRO A 106 -1.84 0.59 6.76
N GLY A 107 -2.21 0.88 8.02
CA GLY A 107 -2.20 2.20 8.65
C GLY A 107 -3.22 3.21 8.10
N LEU A 108 -3.37 3.27 6.78
CA LEU A 108 -4.29 4.07 6.00
C LEU A 108 -4.94 3.19 4.93
N ARG A 109 -6.23 3.41 4.67
CA ARG A 109 -6.94 2.70 3.60
C ARG A 109 -6.57 3.32 2.25
N ASP A 110 -6.18 2.51 1.28
CA ASP A 110 -5.95 3.05 -0.07
C ASP A 110 -7.21 3.64 -0.69
N TYR A 111 -7.02 4.78 -1.35
CA TYR A 111 -8.05 5.46 -2.13
C TYR A 111 -7.74 5.27 -3.60
N VAL A 112 -8.64 4.62 -4.33
CA VAL A 112 -8.57 4.58 -5.79
C VAL A 112 -9.19 5.84 -6.39
N PRO A 113 -8.71 6.32 -7.55
CA PRO A 113 -9.37 7.39 -8.28
C PRO A 113 -10.84 7.03 -8.57
N GLY A 114 -11.76 7.98 -8.37
CA GLY A 114 -13.20 7.73 -8.53
C GLY A 114 -13.61 7.20 -9.92
N TRP A 115 -12.80 7.44 -10.96
CA TRP A 115 -13.02 6.92 -12.31
C TRP A 115 -12.71 5.43 -12.47
N ALA A 116 -11.98 4.82 -11.54
CA ALA A 116 -11.59 3.40 -11.55
C ALA A 116 -12.60 2.49 -10.80
N GLN A 117 -13.68 3.05 -10.26
CA GLN A 117 -14.74 2.27 -9.59
C GLN A 117 -15.54 1.45 -10.63
N PRO A 118 -15.76 0.13 -10.43
CA PRO A 118 -16.66 -0.62 -11.29
C PRO A 118 -18.06 -0.01 -11.20
N LYS A 119 -18.72 0.18 -12.34
CA LYS A 119 -20.11 0.67 -12.37
C LYS A 119 -20.95 -0.26 -11.51
N ARG A 120 -21.50 0.24 -10.40
CA ARG A 120 -22.47 -0.51 -9.60
C ARG A 120 -23.55 -0.99 -10.57
N ARG A 121 -23.65 -2.31 -10.75
CA ARG A 121 -24.80 -2.91 -11.42
C ARG A 121 -25.96 -2.78 -10.43
N TRP A 122 -26.62 -1.63 -10.45
CA TRP A 122 -27.91 -1.46 -9.83
C TRP A 122 -28.85 -2.47 -10.49
N GLY A 123 -29.22 -3.50 -9.73
CA GLY A 123 -30.26 -4.43 -10.12
C GLY A 123 -31.57 -3.99 -9.47
N GLY A 124 -32.61 -3.88 -10.30
CA GLY A 124 -34.03 -4.01 -9.94
C GLY A 124 -34.64 -2.87 -9.14
#